data_AF-I3KP87-F1
#
_entry.id   AF-I3KP87-F1
#
_cell.length_a   1.000
_cell.length_b   1.000
_cell.length_c   1.000
_cell.angle_alpha   90.00
_cell.angle_beta   90.00
_cell.angle_gamma   90.00
#
_symmetry.space_group_name_H-M   'P 1'
#
loop_
_entity.id
_entity.type
_entity.pdbx_description
1 polymer ?
#
loop_
_entity_poly.entity_id
_entity_poly.type
_entity_poly.pdbx_seq_one_letter_code
_entity_poly.pdbx_strand_id
1 'polypeptide(L)'
;MFPPVCLRTGKRSTMKHAVLRGSVVPLLVVVTSVIIVVVILQQSNVSFEAGWHHNLPKVINFPPHGAKISSKRSAGVCGTPRECPAHEISFYIHSGAANVVPPAICVQNKLVLGTALNNAGGGINIVILNGKTGEVLKTDHYNMYSGDVKPFIELLKSIERGSIVIMASYDEPSTKLNDELKNLIAELGSSHIHSLGYRDNWVFVGGKGVTGKSTFEKHIKSDSATNKYDGWPELIGLEGCVPKFPE
;
A
#
# COMPACT_ATOMS: atom_id res chain seq x y z
N MET A 1 -56.21 82.84 -28.94
CA MET A 1 -55.25 81.79 -29.33
C MET A 1 -55.87 80.45 -28.95
N PHE A 2 -56.43 79.72 -29.93
CA PHE A 2 -56.83 78.31 -29.85
C PHE A 2 -55.97 77.58 -30.90
N PRO A 3 -55.64 76.26 -30.79
CA PRO A 3 -56.52 75.15 -30.37
C PRO A 3 -55.77 74.05 -29.56
N PRO A 4 -56.16 72.75 -29.49
CA PRO A 4 -57.49 72.11 -29.32
C PRO A 4 -57.56 71.11 -28.13
N VAL A 5 -58.79 70.67 -27.85
CA VAL A 5 -59.21 69.46 -27.09
C VAL A 5 -59.19 68.22 -28.01
N CYS A 6 -59.35 67.00 -27.44
CA CYS A 6 -59.62 65.70 -28.08
C CYS A 6 -58.39 64.91 -28.59
N LEU A 7 -58.28 63.58 -28.52
CA LEU A 7 -59.15 62.46 -28.15
C LEU A 7 -58.22 61.28 -27.76
N ARG A 8 -58.50 60.58 -26.66
CA ARG A 8 -57.82 59.33 -26.33
C ARG A 8 -58.44 58.22 -27.19
N THR A 9 -57.92 58.01 -28.39
CA THR A 9 -58.32 56.88 -29.24
C THR A 9 -57.63 55.61 -28.74
N GLY A 10 -58.40 54.71 -28.13
CA GLY A 10 -57.97 53.36 -27.82
C GLY A 10 -57.63 52.59 -29.09
N LYS A 11 -56.41 52.07 -29.17
CA LYS A 11 -56.05 51.05 -30.16
C LYS A 11 -56.22 49.68 -29.49
N ARG A 12 -57.39 49.07 -29.70
CA ARG A 12 -57.59 47.63 -29.51
C ARG A 12 -56.67 46.93 -30.52
N SER A 13 -55.62 46.28 -30.05
CA SER A 13 -54.92 45.24 -30.81
C SER A 13 -55.12 43.93 -30.05
N THR A 14 -55.58 42.94 -30.79
CA THR A 14 -56.07 41.64 -30.35
C THR A 14 -55.04 40.85 -29.54
N MET A 15 -55.42 40.43 -28.33
CA MET A 15 -54.73 39.37 -27.61
C MET A 15 -54.93 38.07 -28.38
N LYS A 16 -53.87 37.58 -29.05
CA LYS A 16 -53.85 36.20 -29.52
C LYS A 16 -53.79 35.31 -28.29
N HIS A 17 -54.88 34.59 -28.01
CA HIS A 17 -54.83 33.47 -27.09
C HIS A 17 -53.91 32.40 -27.70
N ALA A 18 -52.64 32.39 -27.30
CA ALA A 18 -51.81 31.21 -27.43
C ALA A 18 -52.37 30.19 -26.43
N VAL A 19 -53.09 29.19 -26.94
CA VAL A 19 -53.47 27.99 -26.20
C VAL A 19 -52.17 27.37 -25.71
N LEU A 20 -51.93 27.42 -24.39
CA LEU A 20 -50.79 26.80 -23.73
C LEU A 20 -50.98 25.27 -23.74
N ARG A 21 -50.80 24.65 -24.91
CA ARG A 21 -50.78 23.21 -25.10
C ARG A 21 -49.31 22.76 -25.13
N GLY A 22 -48.73 22.51 -23.96
CA GLY A 22 -47.39 21.93 -23.93
C GLY A 22 -46.68 22.13 -22.60
N SER A 23 -46.93 21.22 -21.64
CA SER A 23 -46.03 20.97 -20.50
C SER A 23 -46.31 19.65 -19.78
N VAL A 24 -47.46 19.00 -20.00
CA VAL A 24 -47.79 17.73 -19.29
C VAL A 24 -47.24 16.49 -20.00
N VAL A 25 -47.19 16.52 -21.34
CA VAL A 25 -46.75 15.38 -22.16
C VAL A 25 -45.27 15.00 -21.96
N PRO A 26 -44.29 15.93 -21.98
CA PRO A 26 -42.89 15.54 -21.83
C PRO A 26 -42.57 15.05 -20.41
N LEU A 27 -43.26 15.57 -19.38
CA LEU A 27 -43.04 15.16 -18.00
C LEU A 27 -43.51 13.71 -17.75
N LEU A 28 -44.68 13.34 -18.28
CA LEU A 28 -45.19 11.97 -18.20
C LEU A 28 -44.27 10.98 -18.93
N VAL A 29 -43.77 11.35 -20.11
CA VAL A 29 -42.82 10.51 -20.86
C VAL A 29 -41.53 10.29 -20.07
N VAL A 30 -40.95 11.34 -19.47
CA VAL A 30 -39.72 11.23 -18.67
C VAL A 30 -39.95 10.35 -17.43
N VAL A 31 -41.05 10.54 -16.70
CA VAL A 31 -41.36 9.74 -15.51
C VAL A 31 -41.56 8.27 -15.89
N THR A 32 -42.28 7.98 -16.97
CA THR A 32 -42.45 6.59 -17.44
C THR A 32 -41.13 5.97 -17.89
N SER A 33 -40.26 6.74 -18.54
CA SER A 33 -38.93 6.27 -18.96
C SER A 33 -38.05 5.90 -17.77
N VAL A 34 -38.04 6.73 -16.72
CA VAL A 34 -37.24 6.48 -15.50
C VAL A 34 -37.75 5.25 -14.74
N ILE A 35 -39.07 5.09 -14.61
CA ILE A 35 -39.65 3.91 -13.94
C ILE A 35 -39.31 2.63 -14.72
N ILE A 36 -39.38 2.65 -16.05
CA ILE A 36 -39.00 1.52 -16.90
C ILE A 36 -37.51 1.18 -16.72
N VAL A 37 -36.61 2.18 -16.69
CA VAL A 37 -35.18 1.96 -16.45
C VAL A 37 -34.93 1.34 -15.08
N VAL A 38 -35.58 1.84 -14.02
CA VAL A 38 -35.42 1.27 -12.66
C VAL A 38 -35.96 -0.16 -12.58
N VAL A 39 -37.08 -0.46 -13.23
CA VAL A 39 -37.64 -1.83 -13.27
C VAL A 39 -36.75 -2.78 -14.07
N ILE A 40 -36.15 -2.33 -15.18
CA ILE A 40 -35.16 -3.11 -15.95
C ILE A 40 -33.89 -3.35 -15.12
N LEU A 41 -33.45 -2.37 -14.34
CA LEU A 41 -32.31 -2.52 -13.43
C LEU A 41 -32.61 -3.44 -12.24
N GLN A 42 -33.88 -3.56 -11.82
CA GLN A 42 -34.30 -4.48 -10.76
C GLN A 42 -34.57 -5.91 -11.28
N GLN A 43 -34.93 -6.11 -12.55
CA GLN A 43 -35.13 -7.44 -13.15
C GLN A 43 -33.84 -8.07 -13.71
N SER A 44 -32.79 -7.28 -13.93
CA SER A 44 -31.48 -7.78 -14.28
C SER A 44 -30.63 -7.89 -13.00
N ASN A 45 -30.54 -9.08 -12.40
CA ASN A 45 -29.55 -9.39 -11.37
C ASN A 45 -28.13 -9.32 -11.96
N VAL A 46 -27.64 -8.11 -12.27
CA VAL A 46 -26.31 -7.90 -12.82
C VAL A 46 -25.30 -8.00 -11.68
N SER A 47 -24.78 -9.22 -11.53
CA SER A 47 -23.47 -9.43 -10.91
C SER A 47 -22.44 -8.78 -11.83
N PHE A 48 -21.77 -7.73 -11.37
CA PHE A 48 -20.70 -7.06 -12.11
C PHE A 48 -19.41 -7.90 -12.05
N GLU A 49 -19.34 -8.91 -12.92
CA GLU A 49 -18.10 -9.56 -13.35
C GLU A 49 -17.61 -8.80 -14.59
N ALA A 50 -16.61 -7.93 -14.42
CA ALA A 50 -15.99 -7.21 -15.53
C ALA A 50 -14.94 -8.10 -16.24
N GLY A 51 -15.43 -8.96 -17.13
CA GLY A 51 -14.60 -9.69 -18.08
C GLY A 51 -14.12 -8.80 -19.23
N TRP A 52 -12.82 -8.53 -19.29
CA TRP A 52 -12.17 -7.86 -20.41
C TRP A 52 -11.89 -8.88 -21.53
N HIS A 53 -12.70 -8.90 -22.58
CA HIS A 53 -12.38 -9.61 -23.82
C HIS A 53 -12.29 -8.61 -25.00
N HIS A 54 -11.05 -8.26 -25.36
CA HIS A 54 -10.75 -7.66 -26.66
C HIS A 54 -10.16 -8.71 -27.60
N ASN A 55 -10.74 -8.80 -28.80
CA ASN A 55 -10.29 -9.63 -29.91
C ASN A 55 -8.88 -9.23 -30.37
N LEU A 56 -7.93 -10.16 -30.30
CA LEU A 56 -6.64 -10.09 -31.01
C LEU A 56 -6.54 -11.27 -32.00
N PRO A 57 -5.94 -11.08 -33.18
CA PRO A 57 -5.84 -12.11 -34.20
C PRO A 57 -4.91 -13.25 -33.76
N LYS A 58 -5.40 -14.49 -33.91
CA LYS A 58 -4.71 -15.74 -33.58
C LYS A 58 -3.45 -15.94 -34.44
N VAL A 59 -2.26 -15.70 -33.89
CA VAL A 59 -1.03 -16.39 -34.31
C VAL A 59 -0.02 -16.48 -33.15
N ILE A 60 -0.19 -17.40 -32.19
CA ILE A 60 0.94 -18.10 -31.52
C ILE A 60 0.41 -19.46 -31.05
N ASN A 61 0.95 -20.56 -31.59
CA ASN A 61 0.68 -21.92 -31.14
C ASN A 61 1.36 -22.17 -29.78
N PHE A 62 0.58 -22.31 -28.71
CA PHE A 62 1.03 -22.91 -27.46
C PHE A 62 0.56 -24.36 -27.40
N PRO A 63 1.44 -25.35 -27.15
CA PRO A 63 1.03 -26.73 -27.01
C PRO A 63 0.17 -26.89 -25.74
N PRO A 64 -0.83 -27.78 -25.75
CA PRO A 64 -1.65 -28.03 -24.58
C PRO A 64 -0.83 -28.90 -23.64
N HIS A 65 -0.68 -28.56 -22.37
CA HIS A 65 -0.61 -29.55 -21.29
C HIS A 65 -0.89 -28.84 -19.97
N GLY A 66 -1.91 -29.35 -19.28
CA GLY A 66 -2.13 -29.05 -17.88
C GLY A 66 -0.92 -29.50 -17.07
N ALA A 67 0.02 -28.59 -16.85
CA ALA A 67 0.91 -28.65 -15.71
C ALA A 67 0.15 -27.99 -14.56
N LYS A 68 -0.39 -28.81 -13.65
CA LYS A 68 -0.63 -28.35 -12.28
C LYS A 68 0.71 -27.82 -11.79
N ILE A 69 0.88 -26.50 -11.73
CA ILE A 69 1.96 -25.89 -10.97
C ILE A 69 1.60 -26.12 -9.50
N SER A 70 1.88 -27.34 -9.03
CA SER A 70 1.99 -27.64 -7.62
C SER A 70 3.29 -27.01 -7.12
N SER A 71 3.33 -25.68 -7.06
CA SER A 71 4.31 -24.99 -6.24
C SER A 71 3.85 -25.07 -4.79
N LYS A 72 3.97 -26.26 -4.20
CA LYS A 72 4.31 -26.35 -2.78
C LYS A 72 5.76 -25.88 -2.66
N ARG A 73 6.04 -24.59 -2.91
CA ARG A 73 7.18 -23.96 -2.24
C ARG A 73 6.82 -24.08 -0.76
N SER A 74 7.61 -24.83 -0.01
CA SER A 74 7.38 -25.05 1.41
C SER A 74 7.08 -23.69 2.06
N ALA A 75 5.86 -23.55 2.58
CA ALA A 75 5.48 -22.40 3.38
C ALA A 75 6.46 -22.35 4.56
N GLY A 76 7.48 -21.49 4.47
CA GLY A 76 8.49 -21.37 5.53
C GLY A 76 9.96 -21.24 5.09
N VAL A 77 10.31 -21.47 3.82
CA VAL A 77 11.71 -21.33 3.34
C VAL A 77 11.87 -20.09 2.47
N CYS A 78 12.90 -19.30 2.77
CA CYS A 78 13.19 -18.07 2.06
C CYS A 78 14.21 -18.31 0.97
N GLY A 79 13.76 -18.25 -0.29
CA GLY A 79 14.66 -18.32 -1.45
C GLY A 79 15.68 -19.47 -1.37
N THR A 80 16.86 -19.23 -1.93
CA THR A 80 18.03 -20.11 -1.77
C THR A 80 18.76 -19.78 -0.47
N PRO A 81 19.09 -20.77 0.37
CA PRO A 81 19.82 -20.53 1.61
C PRO A 81 21.17 -19.86 1.34
N ARG A 82 21.49 -18.82 2.10
CA ARG A 82 22.84 -18.26 2.16
C ARG A 82 23.64 -18.96 3.25
N GLU A 83 24.80 -19.49 2.88
CA GLU A 83 25.76 -20.02 3.85
C GLU A 83 26.52 -18.85 4.50
N CYS A 84 26.52 -18.82 5.83
CA CYS A 84 27.28 -17.87 6.64
C CYS A 84 28.19 -18.66 7.60
N PRO A 85 29.34 -18.10 8.00
CA PRO A 85 30.16 -18.64 9.08
C PRO A 85 29.36 -18.90 10.36
N ALA A 86 29.78 -19.88 11.17
CA ALA A 86 29.06 -20.29 12.38
C ALA A 86 28.90 -19.18 13.45
N HIS A 87 29.76 -18.16 13.41
CA HIS A 87 29.74 -16.99 14.30
C HIS A 87 28.87 -15.84 13.76
N GLU A 88 28.16 -16.06 12.65
CA GLU A 88 27.27 -15.08 12.04
C GLU A 88 25.83 -15.62 11.96
N ILE A 89 24.88 -14.72 11.82
CA ILE A 89 23.46 -15.00 11.66
C ILE A 89 23.06 -14.58 10.25
N SER A 90 22.62 -15.53 9.43
CA SER A 90 22.15 -15.24 8.08
C SER A 90 20.77 -14.59 8.13
N PHE A 91 20.55 -13.60 7.26
CA PHE A 91 19.25 -12.99 7.06
C PHE A 91 18.96 -12.75 5.58
N TYR A 92 17.67 -12.73 5.27
CA TYR A 92 17.13 -12.21 4.03
C TYR A 92 15.91 -11.35 4.38
N ILE A 93 15.80 -10.19 3.74
CA ILE A 93 14.70 -9.25 3.95
C ILE A 93 14.31 -8.61 2.62
N HIS A 94 13.01 -8.38 2.45
CA HIS A 94 12.52 -7.43 1.46
C HIS A 94 11.39 -6.55 2.03
N SER A 95 11.29 -5.33 1.50
CA SER A 95 10.16 -4.43 1.77
C SER A 95 8.87 -4.97 1.12
N GLY A 96 7.74 -4.32 1.39
CA GLY A 96 6.52 -4.57 0.62
C GLY A 96 6.64 -4.12 -0.84
N ALA A 97 5.74 -4.64 -1.68
CA ALA A 97 5.48 -4.10 -3.02
C ALA A 97 4.10 -3.43 -3.00
N ALA A 98 4.11 -2.09 -3.08
CA ALA A 98 2.94 -1.26 -2.83
C ALA A 98 2.21 -1.69 -1.54
N ASN A 99 0.89 -1.81 -1.59
CA ASN A 99 0.04 -2.31 -0.52
C ASN A 99 -0.44 -3.76 -0.76
N VAL A 100 0.10 -4.47 -1.77
CA VAL A 100 -0.41 -5.79 -2.21
C VAL A 100 0.48 -6.96 -1.81
N VAL A 101 1.80 -6.76 -1.75
CA VAL A 101 2.74 -7.78 -1.29
C VAL A 101 3.36 -7.31 0.02
N PRO A 102 3.08 -7.99 1.15
CA PRO A 102 3.74 -7.72 2.42
C PRO A 102 5.25 -7.98 2.37
N PRO A 103 6.03 -7.38 3.27
CA PRO A 103 7.45 -7.68 3.43
C PRO A 103 7.65 -9.11 3.89
N ALA A 104 8.85 -9.64 3.67
CA ALA A 104 9.29 -10.90 4.26
C ALA A 104 10.63 -10.72 4.96
N ILE A 105 10.76 -11.32 6.14
CA ILE A 105 12.00 -11.40 6.90
C ILE A 105 12.28 -12.85 7.22
N CYS A 106 13.53 -13.23 6.99
CA CYS A 106 14.02 -14.57 7.11
C CYS A 106 15.32 -14.56 7.89
N VAL A 107 15.45 -15.50 8.81
CA VAL A 107 16.61 -15.63 9.68
C VAL A 107 17.00 -17.09 9.67
N GLN A 108 18.29 -17.38 9.41
CA GLN A 108 18.77 -18.76 9.28
C GLN A 108 17.92 -19.59 8.31
N ASN A 109 17.57 -18.98 7.17
CA ASN A 109 16.74 -19.58 6.11
C ASN A 109 15.29 -19.93 6.50
N LYS A 110 14.86 -19.55 7.70
CA LYS A 110 13.48 -19.72 8.18
C LYS A 110 12.71 -18.41 8.04
N LEU A 111 11.52 -18.47 7.46
CA LEU A 111 10.60 -17.34 7.44
C LEU A 111 10.12 -17.04 8.88
N VAL A 112 10.28 -15.79 9.31
CA VAL A 112 9.88 -15.34 10.66
C VAL A 112 8.86 -14.20 10.61
N LEU A 113 8.84 -13.42 9.53
CA LEU A 113 7.77 -12.46 9.22
C LEU A 113 7.42 -12.55 7.74
N GLY A 114 6.14 -12.55 7.41
CA GLY A 114 5.65 -12.44 6.03
C GLY A 114 4.30 -13.11 5.78
N THR A 115 3.87 -13.11 4.51
CA THR A 115 2.53 -13.54 4.09
C THR A 115 2.14 -14.93 4.57
N ALA A 116 3.05 -15.91 4.49
CA ALA A 116 2.74 -17.30 4.88
C ALA A 116 2.51 -17.47 6.39
N LEU A 117 2.97 -16.51 7.21
CA LEU A 117 2.74 -16.48 8.66
C LEU A 117 1.59 -15.56 9.06
N ASN A 118 1.02 -14.79 8.11
CA ASN A 118 -0.03 -13.81 8.35
C ASN A 118 0.27 -12.85 9.52
N ASN A 119 1.52 -12.42 9.64
CA ASN A 119 2.00 -11.57 10.74
C ASN A 119 2.66 -10.25 10.28
N ALA A 120 2.57 -9.94 8.99
CA ALA A 120 3.02 -8.68 8.41
C ALA A 120 1.84 -7.70 8.25
N GLY A 121 2.09 -6.41 8.40
CA GLY A 121 1.07 -5.37 8.26
C GLY A 121 1.63 -4.03 7.79
N GLY A 122 0.75 -3.12 7.36
CA GLY A 122 1.15 -1.81 6.84
C GLY A 122 1.97 -1.00 7.85
N GLY A 123 2.88 -0.16 7.35
CA GLY A 123 3.81 0.63 8.16
C GLY A 123 5.19 -0.01 8.28
N ILE A 124 5.74 -0.06 9.49
CA ILE A 124 7.06 -0.64 9.77
C ILE A 124 6.89 -1.99 10.43
N ASN A 125 7.47 -3.03 9.82
CA ASN A 125 7.50 -4.40 10.31
C ASN A 125 8.85 -4.64 10.98
N ILE A 126 8.87 -5.31 12.13
CA ILE A 126 10.07 -5.49 12.95
C ILE A 126 10.23 -6.94 13.43
N VAL A 127 11.47 -7.42 13.40
CA VAL A 127 11.91 -8.66 14.04
C VAL A 127 13.08 -8.33 14.97
N ILE A 128 13.00 -8.78 16.22
CA ILE A 128 14.07 -8.64 17.21
C ILE A 128 14.64 -10.02 17.48
N LEU A 129 15.97 -10.14 17.39
CA LEU A 129 16.70 -11.37 17.66
C LEU A 129 17.61 -11.19 18.87
N ASN A 130 17.81 -12.28 19.60
CA ASN A 130 18.94 -12.40 20.52
C ASN A 130 20.23 -12.40 19.68
N GLY A 131 21.08 -11.39 19.84
CA GLY A 131 22.28 -11.27 19.00
C GLY A 131 23.36 -12.33 19.27
N LYS A 132 23.28 -13.08 20.37
CA LYS A 132 24.19 -14.20 20.66
C LYS A 132 23.73 -15.49 20.00
N THR A 133 22.44 -15.82 20.14
CA THR A 133 21.90 -17.12 19.69
C THR A 133 21.29 -17.07 18.29
N GLY A 134 20.82 -15.89 17.85
CA GLY A 134 20.00 -15.73 16.64
C GLY A 134 18.53 -16.10 16.83
N GLU A 135 18.11 -16.40 18.07
CA GLU A 135 16.72 -16.71 18.40
C GLU A 135 15.81 -15.50 18.21
N VAL A 136 14.62 -15.72 17.65
CA VAL A 136 13.59 -14.69 17.51
C VAL A 136 12.96 -14.39 18.87
N LEU A 137 13.17 -13.18 19.37
CA LEU A 137 12.57 -12.70 20.62
C LEU A 137 11.19 -12.10 20.39
N LYS A 138 11.02 -11.38 19.28
CA LYS A 138 9.78 -10.66 18.97
C LYS A 138 9.61 -10.48 17.47
N THR A 139 8.35 -10.52 17.04
CA THR A 139 7.93 -10.16 15.69
C THR A 139 6.68 -9.29 15.82
N ASP A 140 6.66 -8.14 15.16
CA ASP A 140 5.54 -7.20 15.25
C ASP A 140 5.47 -6.29 14.01
N HIS A 141 4.41 -5.50 13.92
CA HIS A 141 4.30 -4.41 12.94
C HIS A 141 3.54 -3.22 13.52
N TYR A 142 3.86 -2.03 13.03
CA TYR A 142 3.26 -0.78 13.49
C TYR A 142 2.79 0.05 12.31
N ASN A 143 1.48 0.32 12.28
CA ASN A 143 0.86 1.14 11.25
C ASN A 143 1.30 2.60 11.37
N MET A 144 2.20 3.01 10.48
CA MET A 144 2.76 4.37 10.43
C MET A 144 1.94 5.36 9.60
N TYR A 145 0.77 4.96 9.09
CA TYR A 145 -0.15 5.85 8.39
C TYR A 145 -1.24 6.39 9.34
N SER A 146 -1.96 5.48 10.00
CA SER A 146 -3.12 5.80 10.83
C SER A 146 -3.06 5.25 12.26
N GLY A 147 -1.99 4.52 12.61
CA GLY A 147 -1.83 3.92 13.94
C GLY A 147 -1.31 4.88 15.01
N ASP A 148 -1.29 4.38 16.26
CA ASP A 148 -0.62 5.03 17.39
C ASP A 148 0.87 4.66 17.40
N VAL A 149 1.72 5.64 17.69
CA VAL A 149 3.18 5.50 17.74
C VAL A 149 3.68 5.00 19.10
N LYS A 150 2.90 5.20 20.16
CA LYS A 150 3.35 4.88 21.53
C LYS A 150 3.78 3.42 21.71
N PRO A 151 3.04 2.41 21.22
CA PRO A 151 3.46 1.01 21.37
C PRO A 151 4.79 0.71 20.66
N PHE A 152 5.10 1.42 19.57
CA PHE A 152 6.36 1.24 18.87
C PHE A 152 7.52 1.86 19.65
N ILE A 153 7.32 3.07 20.20
CA ILE A 153 8.30 3.74 21.08
C ILE A 153 8.60 2.87 22.30
N GLU A 154 7.57 2.32 22.95
CA GLU A 154 7.72 1.43 24.10
C GLU A 154 8.52 0.18 23.75
N LEU A 155 8.22 -0.46 22.61
CA LEU A 155 9.00 -1.60 22.12
C LEU A 155 10.47 -1.23 21.92
N LEU A 156 10.76 -0.14 21.21
CA LEU A 156 12.15 0.26 20.91
C LEU A 156 12.94 0.59 22.18
N LYS A 157 12.29 1.15 23.21
CA LYS A 157 12.90 1.41 24.52
C LYS A 157 13.14 0.14 25.33
N SER A 158 12.31 -0.90 25.15
CA SER A 158 12.47 -2.17 25.85
C SER A 158 13.51 -3.10 25.21
N ILE A 159 14.07 -2.76 24.04
CA ILE A 159 15.08 -3.60 23.37
C ILE A 159 16.35 -3.65 24.23
N GLU A 160 16.72 -4.85 24.64
CA GLU A 160 17.93 -5.10 25.40
C GLU A 160 19.19 -4.92 24.53
N ARG A 161 20.25 -4.39 25.15
CA ARG A 161 21.58 -4.29 24.53
C ARG A 161 22.03 -5.68 24.04
N GLY A 162 22.60 -5.71 22.84
CA GLY A 162 23.03 -6.95 22.20
C GLY A 162 21.95 -7.62 21.34
N SER A 163 20.74 -7.06 21.29
CA SER A 163 19.72 -7.51 20.35
C SER A 163 20.01 -7.03 18.93
N ILE A 164 19.75 -7.90 17.94
CA ILE A 164 19.73 -7.53 16.52
C ILE A 164 18.30 -7.12 16.17
N VAL A 165 18.14 -6.05 15.38
CA VAL A 165 16.84 -5.51 14.98
C VAL A 165 16.77 -5.45 13.47
N ILE A 166 15.77 -6.11 12.89
CA ILE A 166 15.51 -6.17 11.45
C ILE A 166 14.19 -5.47 11.18
N MET A 167 14.17 -4.50 10.26
CA MET A 167 12.97 -3.73 9.92
C MET A 167 12.73 -3.66 8.41
N ALA A 168 11.47 -3.75 8.00
CA ALA A 168 11.01 -3.58 6.62
C ALA A 168 9.76 -2.69 6.54
N SER A 169 9.72 -1.79 5.57
CA SER A 169 8.53 -1.01 5.25
C SER A 169 7.48 -1.81 4.49
N TYR A 170 6.20 -1.45 4.67
CA TYR A 170 5.08 -1.91 3.86
C TYR A 170 4.07 -0.78 3.66
N ASP A 171 3.69 -0.54 2.41
CA ASP A 171 2.76 0.52 1.99
C ASP A 171 3.25 1.94 2.32
N GLU A 172 3.09 2.38 3.57
CA GLU A 172 3.40 3.75 4.01
C GLU A 172 4.05 3.73 5.41
N PRO A 173 5.38 3.94 5.51
CA PRO A 173 6.11 3.80 6.77
C PRO A 173 6.35 5.11 7.53
N SER A 174 5.90 6.27 7.04
CA SER A 174 6.47 7.57 7.47
C SER A 174 5.50 8.56 8.10
N THR A 175 4.20 8.53 7.79
CA THR A 175 3.26 9.63 8.15
C THR A 175 3.22 9.92 9.65
N LYS A 176 3.37 8.89 10.48
CA LYS A 176 3.38 8.98 11.95
C LYS A 176 4.78 9.00 12.56
N LEU A 177 5.87 8.91 11.78
CA LEU A 177 7.23 8.95 12.33
C LEU A 177 7.54 10.32 12.95
N ASN A 178 7.57 10.36 14.28
CA ASN A 178 8.00 11.53 15.03
C ASN A 178 9.52 11.49 15.33
N ASP A 179 10.06 12.60 15.85
CA ASP A 179 11.49 12.73 16.10
C ASP A 179 12.01 11.73 17.15
N GLU A 180 11.20 11.42 18.17
CA GLU A 180 11.57 10.42 19.19
C GLU A 180 11.78 9.03 18.55
N LEU A 181 10.83 8.59 17.73
CA LEU A 181 10.90 7.29 17.08
C LEU A 181 12.05 7.24 16.06
N LYS A 182 12.25 8.32 15.30
CA LYS A 182 13.40 8.45 14.37
C LYS A 182 14.73 8.36 15.13
N ASN A 183 14.87 9.06 16.26
CA ASN A 183 16.07 9.01 17.09
C ASN A 183 16.32 7.60 17.63
N LEU A 184 15.29 6.93 18.16
CA LEU A 184 15.40 5.56 18.67
C LEU A 184 15.85 4.57 17.60
N ILE A 185 15.35 4.70 16.37
CA ILE A 185 15.78 3.85 15.24
C ILE A 185 17.19 4.24 14.76
N ALA A 186 17.53 5.52 14.77
CA ALA A 186 18.87 6.00 14.42
C ALA A 186 19.95 5.49 15.39
N GLU A 187 19.62 5.36 16.68
CA GLU A 187 20.47 4.73 17.71
C GLU A 187 20.74 3.25 17.45
N LEU A 188 19.87 2.55 16.72
CA LEU A 188 20.10 1.17 16.29
C LEU A 188 21.08 1.08 15.11
N GLY A 189 21.48 2.22 14.52
CA GLY A 189 22.44 2.32 13.44
C GLY A 189 21.87 2.78 12.09
N SER A 190 20.59 3.19 12.01
CA SER A 190 20.02 3.67 10.75
C SER A 190 20.61 5.02 10.32
N SER A 191 20.88 5.14 9.01
CA SER A 191 21.29 6.36 8.34
C SER A 191 20.12 7.04 7.61
N HIS A 192 19.11 6.28 7.19
CA HIS A 192 18.00 6.78 6.36
C HIS A 192 16.73 7.15 7.15
N ILE A 193 16.58 6.72 8.40
CA ILE A 193 15.29 6.90 9.11
C ILE A 193 14.86 8.37 9.26
N HIS A 194 15.81 9.30 9.36
CA HIS A 194 15.50 10.73 9.47
C HIS A 194 14.90 11.30 8.18
N SER A 195 15.31 10.77 7.02
CA SER A 195 14.87 11.19 5.70
C SER A 195 13.79 10.29 5.09
N LEU A 196 13.35 9.25 5.81
CA LEU A 196 12.33 8.33 5.34
C LEU A 196 11.00 9.07 5.12
N GLY A 197 10.52 9.07 3.87
CA GLY A 197 9.35 9.80 3.42
C GLY A 197 8.15 8.92 3.03
N TYR A 198 7.10 9.59 2.57
CA TYR A 198 5.81 8.99 2.26
C TYR A 198 5.94 7.90 1.19
N ARG A 199 5.55 6.67 1.56
CA ARG A 199 5.63 5.46 0.71
C ARG A 199 7.04 5.11 0.22
N ASP A 200 8.08 5.67 0.83
CA ASP A 200 9.43 5.20 0.58
C ASP A 200 9.53 3.72 0.96
N ASN A 201 10.29 2.96 0.17
CA ASN A 201 10.64 1.60 0.55
C ASN A 201 11.97 1.60 1.30
N TRP A 202 12.02 0.90 2.42
CA TRP A 202 13.16 0.86 3.33
C TRP A 202 13.29 -0.51 3.98
N VAL A 203 14.52 -1.00 4.02
CA VAL A 203 14.91 -2.22 4.74
C VAL A 203 16.17 -1.93 5.54
N PHE A 204 16.23 -2.46 6.75
CA PHE A 204 17.30 -2.16 7.69
C PHE A 204 17.58 -3.35 8.60
N VAL A 205 18.86 -3.59 8.88
CA VAL A 205 19.32 -4.47 9.93
C VAL A 205 20.31 -3.71 10.79
N GLY A 206 20.04 -3.58 12.08
CA GLY A 206 20.92 -2.93 13.05
C GLY A 206 20.91 -3.67 14.37
N GLY A 207 21.26 -2.98 15.46
CA GLY A 207 21.26 -3.61 16.77
C GLY A 207 21.35 -2.62 17.92
N LYS A 208 20.92 -3.03 19.11
CA LYS A 208 21.00 -2.17 20.29
C LYS A 208 22.41 -2.22 20.89
N GLY A 209 23.03 -1.06 21.02
CA GLY A 209 24.38 -0.92 21.57
C GLY A 209 25.50 -1.22 20.57
N VAL A 210 25.19 -1.27 19.26
CA VAL A 210 26.19 -1.21 18.20
C VAL A 210 26.73 0.21 18.08
N THR A 211 28.01 0.35 17.76
CA THR A 211 28.64 1.65 17.50
C THR A 211 28.72 1.89 16.01
N GLY A 212 28.26 3.06 15.56
CA GLY A 212 28.34 3.46 14.15
C GLY A 212 27.06 3.16 13.36
N LYS A 213 27.14 3.33 12.04
CA LYS A 213 26.02 3.11 11.11
C LYS A 213 26.04 1.68 10.58
N SER A 214 24.86 1.13 10.36
CA SER A 214 24.73 -0.19 9.74
C SER A 214 25.09 -0.13 8.25
N THR A 215 25.75 -1.18 7.77
CA THR A 215 25.97 -1.42 6.34
C THR A 215 24.82 -2.19 5.69
N PHE A 216 23.89 -2.71 6.49
CA PHE A 216 22.73 -3.48 6.05
C PHE A 216 21.49 -2.59 6.02
N GLU A 217 21.52 -1.57 5.17
CA GLU A 217 20.41 -0.65 4.99
C GLU A 217 20.23 -0.32 3.51
N LYS A 218 18.99 -0.32 3.03
CA LYS A 218 18.62 0.19 1.70
C LYS A 218 17.36 1.02 1.80
N HIS A 219 17.30 2.02 0.94
CA HIS A 219 16.20 2.96 0.83
C HIS A 219 15.99 3.29 -0.65
N ILE A 220 14.72 3.39 -1.04
CA ILE A 220 14.31 3.95 -2.32
C ILE A 220 13.17 4.93 -2.07
N LYS A 221 13.35 6.15 -2.56
CA LYS A 221 12.37 7.22 -2.42
C LYS A 221 11.18 6.98 -3.35
N SER A 222 9.96 7.26 -2.87
CA SER A 222 8.78 7.32 -3.73
C SER A 222 8.81 8.61 -4.56
N ASP A 223 8.77 8.47 -5.88
CA ASP A 223 8.74 9.58 -6.83
C ASP A 223 7.86 9.19 -8.02
N SER A 224 6.85 10.03 -8.32
CA SER A 224 5.93 9.79 -9.43
C SER A 224 6.61 9.56 -10.78
N ALA A 225 7.82 10.10 -10.99
CA ALA A 225 8.57 9.94 -12.23
C ALA A 225 9.33 8.61 -12.33
N THR A 226 9.69 7.98 -11.21
CA THR A 226 10.54 6.77 -11.18
C THR A 226 9.87 5.55 -10.54
N ASN A 227 8.69 5.74 -9.95
CA ASN A 227 7.92 4.68 -9.31
C ASN A 227 7.62 3.54 -10.29
N LYS A 228 7.89 2.30 -9.84
CA LYS A 228 7.58 1.08 -10.59
C LYS A 228 6.10 0.73 -10.54
N TYR A 229 5.42 1.06 -9.45
CA TYR A 229 4.00 0.85 -9.24
C TYR A 229 3.29 2.21 -9.21
N ASP A 230 1.96 2.22 -9.38
CA ASP A 230 1.17 3.45 -9.37
C ASP A 230 1.19 4.13 -7.99
N GLY A 231 2.17 5.01 -7.76
CA GLY A 231 2.35 5.73 -6.50
C GLY A 231 3.21 5.02 -5.45
N TRP A 232 3.92 3.93 -5.80
CA TRP A 232 4.91 3.28 -4.93
C TRP A 232 6.20 2.90 -5.70
N PRO A 233 7.38 2.99 -5.06
CA PRO A 233 8.64 2.58 -5.66
C PRO A 233 8.76 1.05 -5.76
N GLU A 234 9.79 0.57 -6.45
CA GLU A 234 10.08 -0.86 -6.52
C GLU A 234 10.38 -1.46 -5.13
N LEU A 235 10.06 -2.74 -4.96
CA LEU A 235 10.45 -3.52 -3.79
C LEU A 235 11.96 -3.65 -3.72
N ILE A 236 12.53 -3.42 -2.55
CA ILE A 236 13.97 -3.56 -2.30
C ILE A 236 14.23 -4.72 -1.35
N GLY A 237 15.34 -5.39 -1.57
CA GLY A 237 15.78 -6.51 -0.74
C GLY A 237 17.25 -6.44 -0.35
N LEU A 238 17.54 -7.06 0.78
CA LEU A 238 18.88 -7.27 1.32
C LEU A 238 19.01 -8.70 1.81
N GLU A 239 20.22 -9.22 1.70
CA GLU A 239 20.62 -10.47 2.31
C GLU A 239 22.06 -10.35 2.78
N GLY A 240 22.38 -11.08 3.83
CA GLY A 240 23.68 -10.96 4.46
C GLY A 240 23.86 -11.87 5.64
N CYS A 241 24.99 -11.67 6.31
CA CYS A 241 25.37 -12.35 7.52
C CYS A 241 25.74 -11.27 8.54
N VAL A 242 25.06 -11.25 9.69
CA VAL A 242 25.37 -10.31 10.78
C VAL A 242 26.25 -11.03 11.80
N PRO A 243 27.38 -10.46 12.23
CA PRO A 243 28.17 -11.03 13.31
C PRO A 243 27.34 -11.19 14.58
N LYS A 244 27.49 -12.31 15.27
CA LYS A 244 26.91 -12.49 16.61
C LYS A 244 27.50 -11.47 17.58
N PHE A 245 26.68 -10.99 18.51
CA PHE A 245 27.11 -10.03 19.51
C PHE A 245 28.18 -10.68 20.41
N PRO A 246 29.38 -10.08 20.56
CA PRO A 246 30.45 -10.63 21.38
C PRO A 246 30.04 -10.68 22.86
N GLU A 247 30.68 -11.60 23.62
CA GLU A 247 30.42 -11.77 25.05
C GLU A 247 30.72 -10.53 25.89
#